data_AF-A0A2G5IRK7-F1
#
_entry.id   AF-A0A2G5IRK7-F1
#
_cell.length_a   1.000
_cell.length_b   1.000
_cell.length_c   1.000
_cell.angle_alpha   90.00
_cell.angle_beta   90.00
_cell.angle_gamma   90.00
#
_symmetry.space_group_name_H-M   'P 1'
#
loop_
_entity.id
_entity.type
_entity.pdbx_description
1 polymer ?
#
loop_
_entity_poly.entity_id
_entity_poly.type
_entity_poly.pdbx_seq_one_letter_code
_entity_poly.pdbx_strand_id
1 'polypeptide(L)' 'MLRGPVPHVVEAFLLTEQPAGTRLVYEGTLGTDLWRAGAWWGAKVAGRWEATVAASLASVKEEAERRAQS' A
#
# COMPACT_ATOMS: atom_id res chain seq x y z
N MET A 1 -8.78 10.78 11.39
CA MET A 1 -7.54 11.32 10.78
C MET A 1 -6.38 10.98 11.70
N LEU A 2 -5.42 10.15 11.26
CA LEU A 2 -4.19 9.94 12.03
C LEU A 2 -3.38 11.23 12.01
N ARG A 3 -3.16 11.86 13.16
CA ARG A 3 -2.20 12.95 13.34
C ARG A 3 -1.11 12.48 14.31
N GLY A 4 -0.06 11.91 13.75
CA GLY A 4 1.26 11.75 14.35
C GLY A 4 2.30 12.27 13.36
N PRO A 5 3.59 12.39 13.74
CA PRO A 5 4.64 12.70 12.78
C PRO A 5 4.54 11.73 11.62
N VAL A 6 4.42 12.28 10.41
CA VAL A 6 4.22 11.49 9.19
C VAL A 6 5.51 10.68 9.00
N PRO A 7 5.44 9.33 9.06
CA PRO A 7 6.60 8.51 8.77
C PRO A 7 7.06 8.80 7.34
N HIS A 8 8.37 8.80 7.10
CA HIS A 8 8.86 8.88 5.73
C HIS A 8 8.36 7.63 4.98
N VAL A 9 7.48 7.82 4.00
CA VAL A 9 6.93 6.73 3.19
C VAL A 9 7.49 6.84 1.78
N VAL A 10 8.12 5.77 1.31
CA VAL A 10 8.49 5.60 -0.09
C VAL A 10 7.65 4.44 -0.62
N GLU A 11 6.90 4.68 -1.69
CA GLU A 11 6.02 3.68 -2.32
C GLU A 11 6.38 3.53 -3.80
N ALA A 12 6.33 2.29 -4.29
CA ALA A 12 6.50 1.95 -5.69
C ALA A 12 5.35 1.05 -6.16
N PHE A 13 4.82 1.37 -7.34
CA PHE A 13 3.83 0.58 -8.04
C PHE A 13 4.46 0.06 -9.33
N LEU A 14 4.73 -1.24 -9.38
CA LEU A 14 5.36 -1.90 -10.52
C LEU A 14 4.30 -2.67 -11.30
N LEU A 15 4.06 -2.24 -12.54
CA LEU A 15 3.13 -2.91 -13.45
C LEU A 15 3.94 -3.69 -14.49
N THR A 16 3.61 -4.97 -14.63
CA THR A 16 4.23 -5.87 -15.62
C THR A 16 3.13 -6.56 -16.42
N GLU A 17 3.27 -6.54 -17.75
CA GLU A 17 2.39 -7.30 -18.62
C GLU A 17 2.59 -8.80 -18.43
N GLN A 18 1.50 -9.54 -18.42
CA GLN A 18 1.44 -11.00 -18.35
C GLN A 18 0.49 -11.49 -19.45
N PRO A 19 0.63 -12.75 -19.92
CA PRO A 19 -0.28 -13.31 -20.92
C PRO A 19 -1.77 -13.26 -20.53
N ALA A 20 -2.08 -13.28 -19.23
CA ALA A 20 -3.44 -13.26 -18.70
C ALA A 20 -3.90 -11.89 -18.15
N GLY A 21 -3.12 -10.82 -18.34
CA GLY A 21 -3.45 -9.48 -17.85
C GLY A 21 -2.25 -8.71 -17.32
N THR A 22 -2.45 -7.79 -16.38
CA THR A 22 -1.37 -6.99 -15.79
C THR A 22 -1.13 -7.43 -14.35
N ARG A 23 0.13 -7.75 -14.01
CA ARG A 23 0.55 -7.96 -12.63
C ARG A 23 0.99 -6.63 -12.03
N LEU A 24 0.31 -6.23 -10.96
CA LEU A 24 0.71 -5.11 -10.11
C LEU A 24 1.42 -5.63 -8.87
N VAL A 25 2.61 -5.08 -8.60
CA VAL A 25 3.33 -5.26 -7.34
C VAL A 25 3.37 -3.91 -6.64
N TYR A 26 2.92 -3.89 -5.39
CA TYR A 26 3.04 -2.73 -4.51
C TYR A 26 4.17 -2.99 -3.51
N GLU A 27 5.14 -2.08 -3.46
CA GLU A 27 6.23 -2.08 -2.50
C GLU A 27 6.20 -0.77 -1.72
N GLY A 28 6.38 -0.85 -0.42
CA GLY A 28 6.38 0.32 0.47
C GLY A 28 7.44 0.17 1.54
N THR A 29 8.21 1.23 1.77
CA THR A 29 9.09 1.34 2.95
C THR A 29 8.52 2.40 3.88
N LEU A 30 8.28 1.99 5.13
CA LEU A 30 7.83 2.88 6.19
C LEU A 30 8.98 3.18 7.15
N GLY A 31 9.58 4.38 7.06
CA GLY A 31 10.58 4.85 8.01
C GLY A 31 9.93 5.49 9.24
N THR A 32 10.21 4.99 10.44
CA THR A 32 9.72 5.57 11.70
C THR A 32 10.87 6.09 12.56
N ASP A 33 10.98 7.41 12.72
CA ASP A 33 12.04 8.06 13.52
C ASP A 33 11.65 8.23 15.01
N LEU A 34 11.43 7.17 15.81
CA LEU A 34 10.97 7.39 17.21
C LEU A 34 11.38 6.33 18.29
N TRP A 35 12.62 5.82 18.32
CA TRP A 35 13.12 4.93 19.41
C TRP A 35 12.20 3.69 19.66
N ARG A 36 12.35 2.95 20.78
CA ARG A 36 11.56 1.71 21.06
C ARG A 36 10.03 1.90 21.06
N ALA A 37 9.52 3.08 21.41
CA ALA A 37 8.09 3.40 21.36
C ALA A 37 7.60 3.63 19.91
N GLY A 38 8.45 4.22 19.07
CA GLY A 38 8.24 4.39 17.64
C GLY A 38 8.19 3.09 16.86
N ALA A 39 8.97 2.08 17.26
CA ALA A 39 8.94 0.76 16.63
C ALA A 39 7.60 0.03 16.87
N TRP A 40 7.07 0.06 18.09
CA TRP A 40 5.76 -0.55 18.41
C TRP A 40 4.61 0.20 17.75
N TRP A 41 4.66 1.53 17.77
CA TRP A 41 3.70 2.36 17.05
C TRP A 41 3.78 2.13 15.53
N GLY A 42 5.00 2.04 15.01
CA GLY A 42 5.32 1.72 13.62
C GLY A 42 4.70 0.41 13.17
N ALA A 43 4.84 -0.66 13.96
CA ALA A 43 4.23 -1.95 13.65
C ALA A 43 2.70 -1.88 13.57
N LYS A 44 2.04 -1.15 14.51
CA LYS A 44 0.57 -1.00 14.48
C LYS A 44 0.08 -0.13 13.32
N VAL A 45 0.80 0.95 13.02
CA VAL A 45 0.46 1.83 11.90
C VAL A 45 0.72 1.12 10.57
N ALA A 46 1.82 0.38 10.45
CA ALA A 46 2.15 -0.42 9.26
C ALA A 46 1.04 -1.40 8.93
N GLY A 47 0.57 -2.21 9.89
CA GLY A 47 -0.52 -3.15 9.62
C GLY A 47 -1.83 -2.48 9.18
N ARG A 48 -2.18 -1.33 9.77
CA ARG A 48 -3.38 -0.57 9.35
C ARG A 48 -3.21 0.07 7.98
N TRP A 49 -2.00 0.56 7.68
CA TRP A 49 -1.62 1.14 6.40
C TRP A 49 -1.68 0.09 5.30
N GLU A 50 -0.98 -1.04 5.47
CA GLU A 50 -0.97 -2.17 4.54
C GLU A 50 -2.39 -2.65 4.22
N ALA A 51 -3.25 -2.83 5.23
CA ALA A 51 -4.64 -3.21 5.04
C ALA A 51 -5.44 -2.17 4.22
N THR A 52 -5.16 -0.88 4.43
CA THR A 52 -5.84 0.21 3.70
C THR A 52 -5.38 0.27 2.24
N VAL A 53 -4.09 0.07 1.99
CA VAL A 53 -3.54 0.01 0.63
C VAL A 53 -4.07 -1.23 -0.10
N ALA A 54 -4.06 -2.39 0.55
CA ALA A 54 -4.60 -3.63 -0.03
C ALA A 54 -6.07 -3.47 -0.46
N ALA A 55 -6.91 -2.88 0.40
CA ALA A 55 -8.30 -2.61 0.07
C ALA A 55 -8.45 -1.64 -1.12
N SER A 56 -7.61 -0.60 -1.18
CA SER A 56 -7.62 0.37 -2.30
C SER A 56 -7.20 -0.30 -3.62
N LEU A 57 -6.15 -1.12 -3.60
CA LEU A 57 -5.68 -1.84 -4.78
C LEU A 57 -6.70 -2.87 -5.29
N ALA A 58 -7.42 -3.54 -4.39
CA ALA A 58 -8.51 -4.43 -4.76
C ALA A 58 -9.63 -3.69 -5.50
N SER A 59 -10.04 -2.52 -4.98
CA SER A 59 -11.04 -1.67 -5.62
C SER A 59 -10.61 -1.20 -7.02
N VAL A 60 -9.35 -0.79 -7.17
CA VAL A 60 -8.79 -0.41 -8.49
C VAL A 60 -8.80 -1.59 -9.46
N LYS A 61 -8.42 -2.79 -9.00
CA LYS A 61 -8.45 -4.00 -9.82
C LYS A 61 -9.86 -4.30 -10.33
N GLU A 62 -10.86 -4.31 -9.44
CA GLU A 62 -12.25 -4.59 -9.81
C GLU A 62 -12.79 -3.58 -10.84
N GLU A 63 -12.48 -2.29 -10.68
CA GLU A 63 -12.88 -1.27 -11.65
C GLU A 63 -12.16 -1.43 -13.00
N ALA A 64 -10.87 -1.80 -12.99
CA ALA A 64 -10.13 -2.06 -14.22
C ALA A 64 -10.69 -3.28 -14.98
N GLU A 65 -10.99 -4.37 -14.28
CA GLU A 65 -11.58 -5.58 -14.87
C GLU A 65 -12.97 -5.32 -15.44
N ARG A 66 -13.81 -4.54 -14.74
CA ARG A 66 -15.12 -4.10 -15.23
C ARG A 66 -14.99 -3.30 -16.52
N ARG A 67 -14.07 -2.34 -16.59
CA ARG A 67 -13.85 -1.53 -17.80
C ARG A 67 -13.33 -2.33 -18.99
N ALA A 68 -12.53 -3.37 -18.74
CA ALA A 68 -12.02 -4.23 -19.81
C ALA A 68 -13.11 -5.14 -20.44
N GLN A 69 -14.24 -5.31 -19.77
CA GLN A 69 -15.37 -6.13 -20.22
C GLN A 69 -16.48 -5.31 -20.89
N SER A 70 -16.39 -3.98 -20.87
CA SER A 70 -17.32 -3.05 -21.55
C SER A 70 -16.83 -2.68 -22.94
#